data_AF-A0A536XP32-F1
#
_entry.id   AF-A0A536XP32-F1
#
_cell.length_a   1.000
_cell.length_b   1.000
_cell.length_c   1.000
_cell.angle_alpha   90.00
_cell.angle_beta   90.00
_cell.angle_gamma   90.00
#
_symmetry.space_group_name_H-M   'P 1'
#
loop_
_entity.id
_entity.type
_entity.pdbx_description
1 polymer ?
#
loop_
_entity_poly.entity_id
_entity_poly.type
_entity_poly.pdbx_seq_one_letter_code
_entity_poly.pdbx_strand_id
1 'polypeptide(L)'
;MKHLLHAGTAVLLVWGLSAEAQFVDPSLRWRTLDTAHFSVHFADHYRSQAEVVAQVAETVYPRVTGWLKWKPEERTQIVVLDSLDF
;
A
#
# COMPACT_ATOMS: atom_id res chain seq x y z
N MET A 1 29.16 -39.95 -14.27
CA MET A 1 28.21 -39.55 -13.20
C MET A 1 28.30 -38.03 -12.95
N LYS A 2 28.13 -37.21 -13.99
CA LYS A 2 28.23 -35.73 -13.93
C LYS A 2 26.93 -35.01 -14.32
N HIS A 3 25.87 -35.75 -14.67
CA HIS A 3 24.56 -35.20 -15.04
C HIS A 3 23.61 -35.02 -13.85
N LEU A 4 24.00 -35.45 -12.65
CA LEU A 4 23.15 -35.40 -11.44
C LEU A 4 23.29 -34.08 -10.67
N LEU A 5 24.20 -33.18 -11.05
CA LEU A 5 24.45 -31.95 -10.30
C LEU A 5 23.61 -30.74 -10.74
N HIS A 6 23.03 -30.77 -11.95
CA HIS A 6 22.21 -29.65 -12.46
C HIS A 6 20.72 -29.77 -12.12
N ALA A 7 20.23 -30.96 -11.76
CA ALA A 7 18.84 -31.15 -11.39
C ALA A 7 18.52 -30.58 -9.99
N GLY A 8 19.49 -30.61 -9.06
CA GLY A 8 19.29 -30.12 -7.69
C GLY A 8 19.26 -28.59 -7.57
N THR A 9 19.93 -27.88 -8.48
CA THR A 9 20.02 -26.40 -8.45
C THR A 9 18.77 -25.72 -9.01
N ALA A 10 18.04 -26.36 -9.92
CA ALA A 10 16.79 -25.82 -10.46
C ALA A 10 15.61 -25.87 -9.46
N VAL A 11 15.60 -26.87 -8.57
CA VAL A 11 14.49 -27.08 -7.61
C VAL A 11 14.49 -26.03 -6.49
N LEU A 12 15.67 -25.54 -6.07
CA LEU A 12 15.79 -24.55 -5.00
C LEU A 12 15.33 -23.13 -5.41
N LEU A 13 15.28 -22.81 -6.71
CA LEU A 13 14.80 -21.51 -7.19
C LEU A 13 13.26 -21.42 -7.23
N VAL A 14 12.55 -22.55 -7.31
CA VAL A 14 11.08 -22.58 -7.41
C VAL A 14 10.40 -22.44 -6.04
N TRP A 15 11.08 -22.80 -4.95
CA TRP A 15 10.48 -22.85 -3.61
C TRP A 15 10.57 -21.52 -2.83
N GLY A 16 11.27 -20.52 -3.38
CA GLY A 16 11.47 -19.22 -2.72
C GLY A 16 10.41 -18.16 -3.03
N LEU A 17 9.34 -18.47 -3.76
CA LEU A 17 8.41 -17.47 -4.31
C LEU A 17 7.10 -17.27 -3.52
N SER A 18 6.91 -17.93 -2.38
CA SER A 18 5.71 -17.72 -1.55
C SER A 18 6.00 -16.74 -0.41
N ALA A 19 6.14 -15.46 -0.75
CA ALA A 19 6.00 -14.38 0.21
C ALA A 19 4.53 -13.94 0.26
N GLU A 20 3.65 -14.78 0.81
CA GLU A 20 2.27 -14.38 1.10
C GLU A 20 2.19 -13.75 2.50
N ALA A 21 2.69 -12.52 2.58
CA ALA A 21 2.18 -11.54 3.53
C ALA A 21 1.46 -10.46 2.71
N GLN A 22 0.41 -10.85 1.97
CA GLN A 22 -0.40 -9.91 1.22
C GLN A 22 -1.38 -9.22 2.17
N PHE A 23 -0.88 -8.24 2.93
CA PHE A 23 -1.74 -7.31 3.69
C PHE A 23 -2.65 -6.48 2.77
N VAL A 24 -2.30 -6.43 1.49
CA VAL A 24 -2.99 -5.73 0.41
C VAL A 24 -3.34 -6.76 -0.66
N ASP A 25 -4.62 -6.91 -0.97
CA ASP A 25 -5.09 -7.77 -2.07
C ASP A 25 -4.96 -7.02 -3.42
N PRO A 26 -4.01 -7.42 -4.30
CA PRO A 26 -3.80 -6.75 -5.57
C PRO A 26 -4.89 -7.07 -6.61
N SER A 27 -5.74 -8.07 -6.38
CA SER A 27 -6.80 -8.47 -7.30
C SER A 27 -8.01 -7.55 -7.27
N LEU A 28 -8.16 -6.76 -6.20
CA LEU A 28 -9.23 -5.79 -6.06
C LEU A 28 -9.11 -4.66 -7.09
N ARG A 29 -10.24 -4.01 -7.38
CA ARG A 29 -10.25 -2.83 -8.26
C ARG A 29 -9.79 -1.60 -7.49
N TRP A 30 -8.50 -1.30 -7.56
CA TRP A 30 -7.90 -0.14 -6.91
C TRP A 30 -8.23 1.18 -7.62
N ARG A 31 -8.44 2.22 -6.81
CA ARG A 31 -8.65 3.61 -7.23
C ARG A 31 -7.80 4.54 -6.38
N THR A 32 -7.53 5.73 -6.91
CA THR A 32 -6.88 6.82 -6.18
C THR A 32 -7.80 8.04 -6.16
N LEU A 33 -7.92 8.66 -4.99
CA LEU A 33 -8.53 9.97 -4.79
C LEU A 33 -7.42 10.96 -4.45
N ASP A 34 -7.17 11.92 -5.35
CA ASP A 34 -6.19 12.97 -5.15
C ASP A 34 -6.83 14.22 -4.54
N THR A 35 -6.08 14.84 -3.63
CA THR A 35 -6.41 16.11 -2.98
C THR A 35 -5.25 17.09 -3.15
N ALA A 36 -5.24 18.21 -2.42
CA ALA A 36 -4.16 19.17 -2.50
C ALA A 36 -2.86 18.58 -1.93
N HIS A 37 -2.94 17.86 -0.80
CA HIS A 37 -1.78 17.38 -0.06
C HIS A 37 -1.68 15.86 0.03
N PHE A 38 -2.71 15.11 -0.39
CA PHE A 38 -2.75 13.65 -0.25
C PHE A 38 -3.20 12.93 -1.53
N SER A 39 -2.72 11.71 -1.70
CA SER A 39 -3.22 10.71 -2.65
C SER A 39 -3.70 9.50 -1.86
N VAL A 40 -5.01 9.24 -1.89
CA VAL A 40 -5.65 8.18 -1.10
C VAL A 40 -5.98 6.99 -2.00
N HIS A 41 -5.37 5.85 -1.74
CA HIS A 41 -5.56 4.60 -2.49
C HIS A 41 -6.50 3.66 -1.75
N PHE A 42 -7.48 3.11 -2.47
CA PHE A 42 -8.52 2.27 -1.90
C PHE A 42 -9.04 1.28 -2.94
N ALA A 43 -9.50 0.12 -2.49
CA ALA A 43 -10.34 -0.75 -3.32
C ALA A 43 -11.71 -0.07 -3.51
N ASP A 44 -12.30 -0.19 -4.70
CA ASP A 44 -13.46 0.62 -5.12
C ASP A 44 -14.67 0.58 -4.15
N HIS A 45 -14.87 -0.53 -3.43
CA HIS A 45 -15.92 -0.65 -2.41
C HIS A 45 -15.67 0.15 -1.12
N TYR A 46 -14.46 0.68 -0.92
CA TYR A 46 -14.09 1.58 0.19
C TYR A 46 -14.16 3.08 -0.17
N ARG A 47 -14.87 3.45 -1.24
CA ARG A 47 -14.95 4.85 -1.69
C ARG A 47 -15.38 5.82 -0.60
N SER A 48 -16.45 5.53 0.14
CA SER A 48 -16.96 6.44 1.16
C SER A 48 -15.97 6.63 2.31
N GLN A 49 -15.27 5.56 2.70
CA GLN A 49 -14.20 5.63 3.70
C GLN A 49 -13.03 6.45 3.19
N ALA A 50 -12.62 6.29 1.93
CA ALA A 50 -11.54 7.06 1.32
C ALA A 50 -11.86 8.56 1.25
N GLU A 51 -13.11 8.94 0.97
CA GLU A 51 -13.56 10.33 0.98
C GLU A 51 -13.49 10.95 2.38
N VAL A 52 -13.90 10.22 3.42
CA VAL A 52 -13.77 10.66 4.82
C VAL A 52 -12.30 10.81 5.21
N VAL A 53 -11.45 9.84 4.87
CA VAL A 53 -10.02 9.88 5.14
C VAL A 53 -9.37 11.10 4.47
N ALA A 54 -9.68 11.35 3.20
CA ALA A 54 -9.17 12.50 2.45
C ALA A 54 -9.58 13.82 3.12
N GLN A 55 -10.85 13.97 3.49
CA GLN A 55 -11.36 15.18 4.14
C GLN A 55 -10.69 15.44 5.49
N VAL A 56 -10.54 14.40 6.32
CA VAL A 56 -9.90 14.51 7.64
C VAL A 56 -8.41 14.82 7.49
N ALA A 57 -7.71 14.15 6.57
CA ALA A 57 -6.30 14.37 6.32
C ALA A 57 -6.01 15.84 5.94
N GLU A 58 -6.80 16.40 5.01
CA GLU A 58 -6.69 17.81 4.61
C GLU A 58 -6.99 18.77 5.76
N THR A 59 -7.98 18.45 6.59
CA THR A 59 -8.33 19.26 7.76
C THR A 59 -7.19 19.32 8.79
N VAL A 60 -6.47 18.22 8.98
CA VAL A 60 -5.40 18.09 9.97
C VAL A 60 -4.04 18.58 9.46
N TYR A 61 -3.80 18.53 8.15
CA TYR A 61 -2.54 18.88 7.51
C TYR A 61 -1.90 20.20 7.98
N PRO A 62 -2.58 21.36 8.03
CA PRO A 62 -1.96 22.62 8.45
C PRO A 62 -1.51 22.60 9.92
N ARG A 63 -2.20 21.85 10.79
CA ARG A 63 -1.82 21.70 12.20
C ARG A 63 -0.53 20.89 12.34
N VAL A 64 -0.44 19.76 11.65
CA VAL A 64 0.73 18.86 11.74
C VAL A 64 1.96 19.52 11.13
N THR A 65 1.83 20.07 9.93
CA THR A 65 2.95 20.74 9.24
C THR A 65 3.38 22.03 9.95
N GLY A 66 2.43 22.77 10.54
CA GLY A 66 2.73 23.93 11.38
C GLY A 66 3.51 23.55 12.64
N TRP A 67 3.11 22.47 13.32
CA TRP A 67 3.80 21.98 14.51
C TRP A 67 5.22 21.47 14.20
N LEU A 68 5.39 20.71 13.13
CA LEU A 68 6.69 20.20 12.69
C LEU A 68 7.59 21.25 12.04
N LYS A 69 7.04 22.42 11.69
CA LYS A 69 7.69 23.46 10.86
C LYS A 69 8.28 22.88 9.56
N TRP A 70 7.60 21.88 9.01
CA TRP A 70 8.04 21.15 7.84
C TRP A 70 6.81 20.71 7.03
N LYS A 71 6.96 20.70 5.69
CA LYS A 71 5.92 20.27 4.75
C LYS A 71 6.51 19.23 3.80
N PRO A 72 5.79 18.14 3.51
CA PRO A 72 6.14 17.26 2.41
C PRO A 72 6.26 18.02 1.08
N GLU A 73 7.25 17.66 0.26
CA GLU A 73 7.43 18.23 -1.08
C GLU A 73 6.39 17.69 -2.07
N GLU A 74 5.97 16.44 -1.86
CA GLU A 74 4.98 15.74 -2.68
C GLU A 74 3.73 15.39 -1.87
N ARG A 75 2.68 14.92 -2.57
CA ARG A 75 1.47 14.43 -1.91
C ARG A 75 1.82 13.25 -1.01
N THR A 76 1.31 13.29 0.22
CA THR A 76 1.43 12.16 1.15
C THR A 76 0.49 11.03 0.69
N GLN A 77 1.04 9.83 0.52
CA GLN A 77 0.30 8.67 0.07
C GLN A 77 -0.40 8.00 1.27
N ILE A 78 -1.69 7.67 1.14
CA ILE A 78 -2.47 6.98 2.17
C ILE A 78 -3.12 5.75 1.53
N VAL A 79 -3.03 4.58 2.17
CA VAL A 79 -3.73 3.37 1.72
C VAL A 79 -4.83 3.01 2.73
N VAL A 80 -6.06 2.87 2.27
CA VAL A 80 -7.20 2.44 3.09
C VAL A 80 -7.36 0.93 2.96
N LEU A 81 -7.21 0.22 4.08
CA LEU A 81 -7.30 -1.23 4.18
C LEU A 81 -8.23 -1.62 5.33
N ASP A 82 -8.85 -2.78 5.18
CA ASP A 82 -9.76 -3.42 6.14
C ASP A 82 -9.39 -4.92 6.13
N SER A 83 -8.16 -5.19 6.56
CA SER A 83 -7.54 -6.51 6.52
C SER A 83 -6.88 -6.89 7.85
N LEU A 84 -7.14 -6.12 8.92
CA LEU A 84 -6.49 -6.27 10.22
C LEU A 84 -7.49 -6.64 11.32
N ASP A 85 -8.19 -7.75 11.13
CA ASP A 85 -8.87 -8.46 12.23
C ASP A 85 -8.10 -9.76 12.47
N PHE A 86 -7.36 -9.85 13.58
CA PHE A 86 -6.59 -11.04 14.00
C PHE A 86 -7.25 -11.77 15.16
#